data_AF-A0A1I5JM42-F1
#
_entry.id   AF-A0A1I5JM42-F1
#
_cell.length_a   1.000
_cell.length_b   1.000
_cell.length_c   1.000
_cell.angle_alpha   90.00
_cell.angle_beta   90.00
_cell.angle_gamma   90.00
#
_symmetry.space_group_name_H-M   'P 1'
#
loop_
_entity.id
_entity.type
_entity.pdbx_description
1 polymer ?
#
loop_
_entity_poly.entity_id
_entity_poly.type
_entity_poly.pdbx_seq_one_letter_code
_entity_poly.pdbx_strand_id
1 'polypeptide(L)'
;MARNGIGVSFNPTIKQVYGRFFDTTLGPERVDYQWPFRTALDSGVQASSASDAAVVTPDWLIGVAGAVTRLGFDGKVGGIEQAITIEEALHSYTSTPAWQDHAEHWKGQLRVGYLGDVSILNGDILNAKTAEEITGLDVAGTIIGGEVVHDASTTTAPAVRRGAAKVAAYRHQASAACGAKGVTCCCQANERRLAHTTA
;
A
#
# COMPACT_ATOMS: atom_id res chain seq x y z
N MET A 1 21.86 -0.84 9.39
CA MET A 1 20.88 -0.13 8.54
C MET A 1 20.81 1.33 8.94
N ALA A 2 20.18 1.67 10.07
CA ALA A 2 20.03 3.05 10.56
C ALA A 2 21.34 3.87 10.58
N ARG A 3 22.40 3.35 11.24
CA ARG A 3 23.72 4.01 11.33
C ARG A 3 24.36 4.35 9.97
N ASN A 4 23.97 3.66 8.91
CA ASN A 4 24.53 3.83 7.57
C ASN A 4 23.55 4.51 6.61
N GLY A 5 22.41 5.02 7.09
CA GLY A 5 21.39 5.62 6.23
C GLY A 5 20.78 4.65 5.21
N ILE A 6 20.73 3.35 5.53
CA ILE A 6 20.15 2.32 4.65
C ILE A 6 18.74 1.99 5.14
N GLY A 7 17.74 2.23 4.29
CA GLY A 7 16.35 1.83 4.52
C GLY A 7 16.07 0.37 4.15
N VAL A 8 14.84 -0.07 4.43
CA VAL A 8 14.33 -1.39 4.04
C VAL A 8 12.98 -1.24 3.36
N SER A 9 12.70 -2.07 2.36
CA SER A 9 11.37 -2.19 1.77
C SER A 9 10.72 -3.49 2.25
N PHE A 10 9.51 -3.40 2.77
CA PHE A 10 8.71 -4.53 3.21
C PHE A 10 7.44 -4.67 2.36
N ASN A 11 6.88 -5.89 2.34
CA ASN A 11 5.69 -6.21 1.57
C ASN A 11 4.57 -6.68 2.51
N PRO A 12 3.82 -5.76 3.15
CA PRO A 12 2.82 -6.14 4.13
C PRO A 12 1.67 -6.96 3.52
N THR A 13 1.35 -6.77 2.24
CA THR A 13 0.36 -7.59 1.55
C THR A 13 0.80 -9.06 1.45
N ILE A 14 2.08 -9.33 1.17
CA ILE A 14 2.60 -10.71 1.13
C ILE A 14 2.48 -11.36 2.51
N LYS A 15 2.68 -10.62 3.61
CA LYS A 15 2.45 -11.12 4.97
C LYS A 15 1.00 -11.59 5.17
N GLN A 16 0.02 -10.83 4.69
CA GLN A 16 -1.38 -11.22 4.82
C GLN A 16 -1.72 -12.48 4.02
N VAL A 17 -1.08 -12.66 2.87
CA VAL A 17 -1.38 -13.74 1.94
C VAL A 17 -0.69 -15.04 2.36
N TYR A 18 0.59 -14.96 2.71
CA TYR A 18 1.44 -16.13 2.91
C TYR A 18 2.00 -16.26 4.33
N GLY A 19 1.69 -15.35 5.24
CA GLY A 19 2.32 -15.30 6.57
C GLY A 19 2.35 -16.65 7.27
N ARG A 20 1.18 -17.21 7.59
CA ARG A 20 1.07 -18.52 8.27
C ARG A 20 1.33 -19.73 7.36
N PHE A 21 1.29 -19.56 6.03
CA PHE A 21 1.64 -20.64 5.10
C PHE A 21 3.07 -21.16 5.35
N PHE A 22 3.98 -20.29 5.81
CA PHE A 22 5.36 -20.65 6.09
C PHE A 22 5.62 -21.23 7.49
N ASP A 23 4.60 -21.46 8.32
CA ASP A 23 4.79 -21.99 9.69
C ASP A 23 5.55 -23.33 9.69
N THR A 24 5.29 -24.23 8.73
CA THR A 24 5.95 -25.55 8.67
C THR A 24 7.40 -25.48 8.18
N THR A 25 7.73 -24.50 7.34
CA THR A 25 9.06 -24.35 6.74
C THR A 25 9.98 -23.47 7.60
N LEU A 26 9.44 -22.39 8.17
CA LEU A 26 10.21 -21.41 8.93
C LEU A 26 9.96 -21.52 10.44
N GLY A 27 8.90 -22.18 10.88
CA GLY A 27 8.51 -22.17 12.29
C GLY A 27 7.77 -20.89 12.66
N PRO A 28 6.85 -20.97 13.63
CA PRO A 28 5.92 -19.89 13.96
C PRO A 28 6.61 -18.61 14.46
N GLU A 29 7.72 -18.74 15.20
CA GLU A 29 8.48 -17.60 15.73
C GLU A 29 9.06 -16.73 14.61
N ARG A 30 9.72 -17.35 13.62
CA ARG A 30 10.29 -16.63 12.48
C ARG A 30 9.19 -16.05 11.60
N VAL A 31 8.08 -16.76 11.42
CA VAL A 31 6.90 -16.24 10.73
C VAL A 31 6.42 -14.98 11.42
N ASP A 32 6.21 -14.99 12.74
CA ASP A 32 5.73 -13.82 13.48
C ASP A 32 6.67 -12.61 13.34
N TYR A 33 7.98 -12.85 13.27
CA TYR A 33 8.98 -11.81 13.05
C TYR A 33 9.09 -11.28 11.60
N GLN A 34 8.54 -11.96 10.58
CA GLN A 34 8.66 -11.50 9.18
C GLN A 34 8.09 -10.09 8.96
N TRP A 35 8.75 -9.31 8.09
CA TRP A 35 8.48 -7.89 7.87
C TRP A 35 8.34 -7.12 9.20
N PRO A 36 9.43 -7.04 9.99
CA PRO A 36 9.39 -6.50 11.35
C PRO A 36 9.36 -4.97 11.35
N PHE A 37 8.22 -4.38 10.98
CA PHE A 37 8.05 -2.93 10.88
C PHE A 37 8.36 -2.24 12.22
N ARG A 38 7.73 -2.67 13.33
CA ARG A 38 7.98 -2.08 14.66
C ARG A 38 9.46 -2.10 15.02
N THR A 39 10.12 -3.25 14.90
CA THR A 39 11.55 -3.38 15.21
C THR A 39 12.40 -2.45 14.36
N ALA A 40 12.09 -2.33 13.06
CA ALA A 40 12.81 -1.45 12.15
C ALA A 40 12.66 0.02 12.58
N LEU A 41 11.43 0.48 12.80
CA LEU A 41 11.14 1.86 13.20
C LEU A 41 11.76 2.21 14.55
N ASP A 42 11.60 1.35 15.55
CA ASP A 42 12.18 1.56 16.90
C ASP A 42 13.72 1.59 16.87
N SER A 43 14.33 0.94 15.88
CA SER A 43 15.78 0.97 15.65
C SER A 43 16.25 2.17 14.81
N GLY A 44 15.35 3.09 14.44
CA GLY A 44 15.64 4.23 13.56
C GLY A 44 15.88 3.84 12.10
N VAL A 45 15.46 2.65 11.68
CA VAL A 45 15.51 2.22 10.28
C VAL A 45 14.26 2.73 9.57
N GLN A 46 14.45 3.42 8.45
CA GLN A 46 13.35 3.81 7.59
C GLN A 46 12.81 2.59 6.84
N ALA A 47 11.52 2.28 7.04
CA ALA A 47 10.85 1.14 6.43
C ALA A 47 9.78 1.62 5.44
N SER A 48 10.00 1.37 4.15
CA SER A 48 9.02 1.60 3.09
C SER A 48 8.17 0.35 2.86
N SER A 49 7.00 0.55 2.24
CA SER A 49 6.10 -0.53 1.84
C SER A 49 6.00 -0.61 0.32
N ALA A 50 6.02 -1.83 -0.20
CA ALA A 50 5.75 -2.15 -1.59
C ALA A 50 4.73 -3.30 -1.68
N SER A 51 4.10 -3.45 -2.84
CA SER A 51 3.22 -4.59 -3.09
C SER A 51 4.00 -5.81 -3.59
N ASP A 52 5.08 -5.62 -4.34
CA ASP A 52 5.68 -6.66 -5.19
C ASP A 52 4.74 -7.11 -6.32
N ALA A 53 3.93 -6.18 -6.84
CA ALA A 53 3.10 -6.47 -8.00
C ALA A 53 3.98 -6.89 -9.20
N ALA A 54 3.60 -7.92 -9.96
CA ALA A 54 2.29 -8.59 -9.99
C ALA A 54 2.17 -9.86 -9.12
N VAL A 55 3.08 -10.14 -8.17
CA VAL A 55 2.99 -11.30 -7.27
C VAL A 55 1.71 -11.24 -6.43
N VAL A 56 1.37 -10.04 -5.94
CA VAL A 56 0.11 -9.73 -5.26
C VAL A 56 -0.52 -8.47 -5.86
N THR A 57 -1.79 -8.23 -5.54
CA THR A 57 -2.50 -7.04 -6.01
C THR A 57 -1.87 -5.75 -5.47
N PRO A 58 -1.71 -4.69 -6.30
CA PRO A 58 -1.19 -3.39 -5.86
C PRO A 58 -2.24 -2.54 -5.14
N ASP A 59 -3.02 -3.12 -4.23
CA ASP A 59 -3.95 -2.37 -3.38
C ASP A 59 -3.26 -1.97 -2.07
N TRP A 60 -2.95 -0.69 -1.95
CA TRP A 60 -2.23 -0.16 -0.80
C TRP A 60 -3.07 -0.16 0.49
N LEU A 61 -4.41 -0.16 0.42
CA LEU A 61 -5.27 -0.25 1.61
C LEU A 61 -5.17 -1.65 2.24
N ILE A 62 -5.04 -2.69 1.41
CA ILE A 62 -4.74 -4.05 1.87
C ILE A 62 -3.39 -4.05 2.58
N GLY A 63 -2.36 -3.46 1.96
CA GLY A 63 -1.03 -3.34 2.57
C GLY A 63 -1.04 -2.61 3.91
N VAL A 64 -1.75 -1.48 4.02
CA VAL A 64 -1.93 -0.75 5.30
C VAL A 64 -2.61 -1.64 6.33
N ALA A 65 -3.71 -2.31 5.97
CA ALA A 65 -4.40 -3.24 6.89
C ALA A 65 -3.45 -4.36 7.36
N GLY A 66 -2.61 -4.89 6.49
CA GLY A 66 -1.61 -5.91 6.83
C GLY A 66 -0.53 -5.43 7.78
N ALA A 67 -0.02 -4.21 7.58
CA ALA A 67 0.99 -3.61 8.45
C ALA A 67 0.45 -3.28 9.85
N VAL A 68 -0.81 -2.85 9.93
CA VAL A 68 -1.45 -2.40 11.18
C VAL A 68 -2.04 -3.55 11.99
N THR A 69 -2.71 -4.49 11.33
CA THR A 69 -3.45 -5.55 12.06
C THR A 69 -2.71 -6.87 12.12
N ARG A 70 -1.75 -7.08 11.21
CA ARG A 70 -1.02 -8.36 11.06
C ARG A 70 -1.97 -9.55 10.83
N LEU A 71 -3.22 -9.30 10.44
CA LEU A 71 -4.25 -10.30 10.17
C LEU A 71 -4.08 -10.85 8.76
N GLY A 72 -3.86 -12.16 8.67
CA GLY A 72 -3.79 -12.90 7.42
C GLY A 72 -5.17 -13.20 6.83
N PHE A 73 -5.22 -13.52 5.55
CA PHE A 73 -6.45 -13.94 4.85
C PHE A 73 -6.96 -15.32 5.30
N ASP A 74 -6.17 -16.06 6.05
CA ASP A 74 -6.56 -17.26 6.78
C ASP A 74 -7.25 -16.95 8.13
N GLY A 75 -7.44 -15.67 8.47
CA GLY A 75 -8.06 -15.22 9.70
C GLY A 75 -7.14 -15.28 10.92
N LYS A 76 -5.83 -15.55 10.74
CA LYS A 76 -4.87 -15.66 11.85
C LYS A 76 -3.96 -14.44 11.90
N VAL A 77 -3.68 -13.98 13.12
CA VAL A 77 -2.69 -12.93 13.36
C VAL A 77 -1.29 -13.54 13.41
N GLY A 78 -0.33 -12.88 12.73
CA GLY A 78 1.08 -13.27 12.72
C GLY A 78 2.00 -12.15 13.17
N GLY A 79 2.44 -12.21 14.44
CA GLY A 79 3.36 -11.26 15.05
C GLY A 79 2.77 -9.86 15.20
N ILE A 80 1.77 -9.71 16.07
CA ILE A 80 1.14 -8.41 16.38
C ILE A 80 2.14 -7.39 16.96
N GLU A 81 3.18 -7.86 17.64
CA GLU A 81 4.27 -7.02 18.17
C GLU A 81 5.05 -6.27 17.06
N GLN A 82 4.94 -6.72 15.81
CA GLN A 82 5.56 -6.05 14.66
C GLN A 82 4.62 -5.07 13.95
N ALA A 83 3.40 -4.88 14.47
CA ALA A 83 2.44 -3.94 13.92
C ALA A 83 2.87 -2.48 14.11
N ILE A 84 2.39 -1.64 13.20
CA ILE A 84 2.60 -0.19 13.22
C ILE A 84 1.27 0.56 13.22
N THR A 85 1.31 1.85 13.58
CA THR A 85 0.12 2.70 13.51
C THR A 85 -0.28 2.96 12.05
N ILE A 86 -1.52 3.42 11.85
CA ILE A 86 -1.99 3.80 10.52
C ILE A 86 -1.14 4.95 9.95
N GLU A 87 -0.76 5.91 10.79
CA GLU A 87 0.11 7.03 10.38
C GLU A 87 1.49 6.52 9.91
N GLU A 88 2.13 5.65 10.68
CA GLU A 88 3.41 5.02 10.30
C GLU A 88 3.26 4.21 8.99
N ALA A 89 2.14 3.49 8.82
CA ALA A 89 1.86 2.75 7.60
C ALA A 89 1.68 3.69 6.39
N LEU A 90 0.97 4.81 6.54
CA LEU A 90 0.83 5.82 5.49
C LEU A 90 2.18 6.46 5.14
N HIS A 91 3.02 6.76 6.13
CA HIS A 91 4.39 7.22 5.89
C HIS A 91 5.24 6.20 5.13
N SER A 92 5.04 4.90 5.37
CA SER A 92 5.75 3.83 4.66
C SER A 92 5.39 3.74 3.18
N TYR A 93 4.22 4.25 2.77
CA TYR A 93 3.78 4.32 1.37
C TYR A 93 4.03 5.68 0.69
N THR A 94 4.37 6.72 1.45
CA THR A 94 4.44 8.10 0.94
C THR A 94 5.83 8.72 1.12
N SER A 95 6.11 9.30 2.28
CA SER A 95 7.34 10.05 2.52
C SER A 95 8.57 9.16 2.61
N THR A 96 8.44 7.94 3.12
CA THR A 96 9.57 7.02 3.29
C THR A 96 10.13 6.50 1.97
N PRO A 97 9.33 5.99 1.02
CA PRO A 97 9.83 5.60 -0.30
C PRO A 97 10.33 6.81 -1.10
N ALA A 98 9.74 8.01 -0.91
CA ALA A 98 10.28 9.22 -1.52
C ALA A 98 11.73 9.50 -1.06
N TRP A 99 12.02 9.35 0.24
CA TRP A 99 13.39 9.42 0.76
C TRP A 99 14.28 8.31 0.20
N GLN A 100 13.77 7.09 0.11
CA GLN A 100 14.53 5.95 -0.41
C GLN A 100 14.92 6.13 -1.89
N ASP A 101 14.08 6.84 -2.65
CA ASP A 101 14.32 7.23 -4.04
C ASP A 101 15.16 8.52 -4.18
N HIS A 102 15.60 9.13 -3.08
CA HIS A 102 16.25 10.47 -3.05
C HIS A 102 15.39 11.60 -3.65
N ALA A 103 14.08 11.46 -3.54
CA ALA A 103 13.06 12.33 -4.13
C ALA A 103 12.21 13.06 -3.08
N GLU A 104 12.57 12.96 -1.81
CA GLU A 104 11.91 13.60 -0.66
C GLU A 104 11.86 15.13 -0.75
N HIS A 105 12.69 15.72 -1.61
CA HIS A 105 12.75 17.17 -1.82
C HIS A 105 11.63 17.69 -2.74
N TRP A 106 10.88 16.83 -3.42
CA TRP A 106 9.85 17.23 -4.39
C TRP A 106 8.61 16.32 -4.45
N LYS A 107 8.61 15.12 -3.84
CA LYS A 107 7.43 14.23 -3.75
C LYS A 107 7.29 13.58 -2.37
N GLY A 108 6.16 12.89 -2.16
CA GLY A 108 5.88 12.08 -0.96
C GLY A 108 5.22 12.82 0.20
N GLN A 109 4.99 14.14 0.07
CA GLN A 109 4.28 14.97 1.05
C GLN A 109 3.42 16.01 0.33
N LEU A 110 2.27 16.38 0.92
CA LEU A 110 1.44 17.48 0.44
C LEU A 110 1.97 18.82 0.98
N ARG A 111 2.85 19.47 0.19
CA ARG A 111 3.51 20.74 0.55
C ARG A 111 3.60 21.65 -0.66
N VAL A 112 3.63 22.97 -0.42
CA VAL A 112 3.84 23.95 -1.48
C VAL A 112 5.19 23.67 -2.17
N GLY A 113 5.18 23.62 -3.51
CA GLY A 113 6.35 23.34 -4.33
C GLY A 113 6.60 21.84 -4.62
N TYR A 114 5.79 20.93 -4.06
CA TYR A 114 5.89 19.49 -4.32
C TYR A 114 4.92 19.07 -5.44
N LEU A 115 5.09 17.87 -5.99
CA LEU A 115 4.11 17.30 -6.91
C LEU A 115 2.71 17.25 -6.30
N GLY A 116 1.72 17.63 -7.10
CA GLY A 116 0.30 17.46 -6.79
C GLY A 116 -0.18 16.02 -7.00
N ASP A 117 0.46 15.06 -6.36
CA ASP A 117 0.05 13.65 -6.36
C ASP A 117 -0.77 13.36 -5.11
N VAL A 118 -2.06 13.07 -5.29
CA VAL A 118 -3.03 12.93 -4.19
C VAL A 118 -3.93 11.73 -4.43
N SER A 119 -4.14 10.90 -3.39
CA SER A 119 -5.22 9.93 -3.35
C SER A 119 -6.26 10.38 -2.32
N ILE A 120 -7.52 10.46 -2.75
CA ILE A 120 -8.64 10.92 -1.94
C ILE A 120 -9.48 9.70 -1.59
N LEU A 121 -9.68 9.45 -0.30
CA LEU A 121 -10.54 8.36 0.19
C LEU A 121 -11.97 8.87 0.42
N ASN A 122 -12.94 7.97 0.34
CA ASN A 122 -14.35 8.23 0.68
C ASN A 122 -14.66 8.13 2.19
N GLY A 123 -13.63 8.13 3.04
CA GLY A 123 -13.76 8.03 4.49
C GLY A 123 -12.45 8.34 5.21
N ASP A 124 -12.51 8.38 6.54
CA ASP A 124 -11.38 8.70 7.39
C ASP A 124 -10.62 7.43 7.80
N ILE A 125 -9.49 7.20 7.14
CA ILE A 125 -8.63 6.05 7.43
C ILE A 125 -7.97 6.13 8.80
N LEU A 126 -7.71 7.33 9.35
CA LEU A 126 -6.99 7.47 10.63
C LEU A 126 -7.83 6.99 11.81
N ASN A 127 -9.15 6.98 11.66
CA ASN A 127 -10.10 6.51 12.68
C ASN A 127 -10.51 5.03 12.51
N ALA A 128 -9.99 4.34 11.50
CA ALA A 128 -10.26 2.91 11.30
C ALA A 128 -9.62 2.06 12.40
N LYS A 129 -10.35 1.05 12.88
CA LYS A 129 -9.98 0.16 13.98
C LYS A 129 -9.78 -1.28 13.55
N THR A 130 -10.35 -1.69 12.43
CA THR A 130 -10.25 -3.06 11.92
C THR A 130 -9.69 -3.12 10.50
N ALA A 131 -9.22 -4.30 10.10
CA ALA A 131 -8.77 -4.54 8.72
C ALA A 131 -9.90 -4.30 7.71
N GLU A 132 -11.13 -4.65 8.06
CA GLU A 132 -12.33 -4.46 7.24
C GLU A 132 -12.71 -2.99 7.10
N GLU A 133 -12.54 -2.19 8.15
CA GLU A 133 -12.76 -0.75 8.08
C GLU A 133 -11.73 -0.08 7.17
N ILE A 134 -10.45 -0.47 7.25
CA ILE A 134 -9.39 0.04 6.38
C ILE A 134 -9.64 -0.37 4.92
N THR A 135 -9.85 -1.66 4.67
CA THR A 135 -10.03 -2.20 3.31
C THR A 135 -11.41 -1.90 2.71
N GLY A 136 -12.36 -1.51 3.55
CA GLY A 136 -13.70 -1.05 3.18
C GLY A 136 -13.72 0.35 2.55
N LEU A 137 -12.66 1.14 2.74
CA LEU A 137 -12.51 2.43 2.08
C LEU A 137 -12.26 2.25 0.58
N ASP A 138 -12.66 3.27 -0.18
CA ASP A 138 -12.43 3.36 -1.61
C ASP A 138 -11.73 4.67 -1.96
N VAL A 139 -10.90 4.62 -3.01
CA VAL A 139 -10.30 5.81 -3.61
C VAL A 139 -11.39 6.54 -4.40
N ALA A 140 -11.90 7.62 -3.82
CA ALA A 140 -12.89 8.51 -4.41
C ALA A 140 -12.30 9.35 -5.56
N GLY A 141 -11.01 9.66 -5.50
CA GLY A 141 -10.33 10.41 -6.55
C GLY A 141 -8.82 10.26 -6.50
N THR A 142 -8.18 10.46 -7.65
CA THR A 142 -6.72 10.47 -7.79
C THR A 142 -6.30 11.67 -8.62
N ILE A 143 -5.34 12.41 -8.11
CA ILE A 143 -4.67 13.52 -8.79
C ILE A 143 -3.22 13.10 -9.00
N ILE A 144 -2.69 13.27 -10.21
CA ILE A 144 -1.28 13.06 -10.53
C ILE A 144 -0.75 14.33 -11.18
N GLY A 145 0.26 14.94 -10.58
CA GLY A 145 0.88 16.15 -11.11
C GLY A 145 -0.03 17.37 -11.17
N GLY A 146 -1.10 17.39 -10.37
CA GLY A 146 -2.15 18.42 -10.45
C GLY A 146 -3.29 18.10 -11.42
N GLU A 147 -3.24 16.99 -12.16
CA GLU A 147 -4.32 16.56 -13.06
C GLU A 147 -5.17 15.48 -12.42
N VAL A 148 -6.50 15.63 -12.49
CA VAL A 148 -7.45 14.60 -12.02
C VAL A 148 -7.46 13.45 -13.03
N VAL A 149 -6.95 12.28 -12.61
CA VAL A 149 -6.88 11.06 -13.45
C VAL A 149 -7.94 10.02 -13.08
N HIS A 150 -8.56 10.18 -11.90
CA HIS A 150 -9.68 9.36 -11.43
C HIS A 150 -10.63 10.20 -10.60
N ASP A 151 -11.92 10.04 -10.86
CA ASP A 151 -13.01 10.66 -10.12
C ASP A 151 -14.19 9.69 -10.10
N ALA A 152 -14.48 9.13 -8.92
CA ALA A 152 -15.53 8.14 -8.75
C ALA A 152 -16.95 8.71 -8.97
N SER A 153 -17.14 10.03 -8.97
CA SER A 153 -18.44 10.67 -9.23
C SER A 153 -18.78 10.77 -10.72
N THR A 154 -17.77 10.78 -11.59
CA THR A 154 -17.92 10.91 -13.05
C THR A 154 -17.55 9.65 -13.81
N THR A 155 -16.80 8.74 -13.18
CA THR A 155 -16.39 7.47 -13.77
C THR A 155 -17.55 6.47 -13.81
N THR A 156 -17.99 6.09 -15.01
CA THR A 156 -18.98 5.03 -15.25
C THR A 156 -18.39 3.62 -15.23
N ALA A 157 -17.09 3.48 -14.96
CA ALA A 157 -16.47 2.16 -14.78
C ALA A 157 -17.13 1.44 -13.59
N PRO A 158 -17.40 0.13 -13.71
CA PRO A 158 -18.05 -0.61 -12.63
C PRO A 158 -17.25 -0.46 -11.35
N ALA A 159 -17.90 0.03 -10.29
CA ALA A 159 -17.30 0.20 -8.97
C ALA A 159 -16.51 -1.07 -8.60
N VAL A 160 -15.20 -0.91 -8.36
CA VAL A 160 -14.39 -1.99 -7.79
C VAL A 160 -15.07 -2.41 -6.49
N ARG A 161 -15.40 -3.70 -6.38
CA ARG A 161 -16.41 -4.20 -5.45
C ARG A 161 -16.06 -3.86 -3.99
N ARG A 162 -17.06 -3.38 -3.23
CA ARG A 162 -16.95 -2.92 -1.83
C ARG A 162 -16.32 -3.95 -0.86
N GLY A 163 -15.39 -3.49 -0.02
CA GLY A 163 -14.90 -4.12 1.22
C GLY A 163 -14.63 -5.62 1.17
N ALA A 164 -15.55 -6.43 1.69
CA ALA A 164 -15.43 -7.90 1.74
C ALA A 164 -15.19 -8.55 0.36
N ALA A 165 -15.63 -7.89 -0.71
CA ALA A 165 -15.42 -8.37 -2.07
C ALA A 165 -13.99 -8.14 -2.58
N LYS A 166 -13.18 -7.21 -2.03
CA LYS A 166 -11.75 -7.05 -2.40
C LYS A 166 -10.91 -8.21 -1.89
N VAL A 167 -11.11 -8.61 -0.63
CA VAL A 167 -10.46 -9.77 -0.02
C VAL A 167 -10.96 -11.08 -0.65
N ALA A 168 -12.25 -11.20 -0.97
CA ALA A 168 -12.78 -12.36 -1.69
C ALA A 168 -12.34 -12.41 -3.17
N ALA A 169 -12.20 -11.26 -3.85
CA ALA A 169 -11.68 -11.18 -5.22
C ALA A 169 -10.19 -11.55 -5.32
N TYR A 170 -9.44 -11.43 -4.22
CA TYR A 170 -8.06 -11.88 -4.12
C TYR A 170 -7.89 -13.38 -4.39
N ARG A 171 -8.87 -14.23 -4.05
CA ARG A 171 -8.82 -15.68 -4.33
C ARG A 171 -8.80 -16.02 -5.83
N HIS A 172 -9.07 -15.06 -6.71
CA HIS A 172 -9.24 -15.31 -8.15
C HIS A 172 -8.56 -14.30 -9.11
N GLN A 173 -7.81 -13.30 -8.65
CA GLN A 173 -7.25 -12.27 -9.53
C GLN A 173 -5.73 -12.31 -9.65
N ALA A 174 -5.24 -13.12 -10.58
CA ALA A 174 -3.85 -13.07 -11.07
C ALA A 174 -3.67 -12.19 -12.33
N SER A 175 -4.74 -11.58 -12.89
CA SER A 175 -4.60 -10.86 -14.19
C SER A 175 -5.56 -9.69 -14.46
N ALA A 176 -6.61 -9.48 -13.67
CA ALA A 176 -7.72 -8.60 -14.08
C ALA A 176 -7.60 -7.12 -13.67
N ALA A 177 -6.72 -6.76 -12.73
CA ALA A 177 -6.72 -5.41 -12.16
C ALA A 177 -6.12 -4.33 -13.08
N CYS A 178 -5.18 -4.68 -13.98
CA CYS A 178 -4.53 -3.74 -14.89
C CYS A 178 -5.12 -3.71 -16.32
N GLY A 179 -6.25 -4.40 -16.57
CA GLY A 179 -6.82 -4.56 -17.91
C GLY A 179 -8.32 -4.31 -18.04
N ALA A 180 -8.98 -3.83 -16.98
CA ALA A 180 -10.40 -3.52 -17.04
C ALA A 180 -10.65 -2.34 -18.00
N LYS A 181 -11.53 -2.52 -18.99
CA LYS A 181 -11.93 -1.46 -19.93
C LYS A 181 -12.38 -0.22 -19.15
N GLY A 182 -11.73 0.92 -19.41
CA GLY A 182 -12.06 2.20 -18.80
C GLY A 182 -11.30 2.53 -17.50
N VAL A 183 -10.41 1.66 -17.02
CA VAL A 183 -9.57 1.92 -15.84
C VAL A 183 -8.11 2.04 -16.28
N THR A 184 -7.48 3.19 -16.02
CA THR A 184 -6.04 3.37 -16.27
C THR A 184 -5.28 3.08 -14.97
N CYS A 185 -4.32 2.16 -15.00
CA CYS A 185 -3.45 1.90 -13.84
C CYS A 185 -2.55 3.12 -13.58
N CYS A 186 -2.29 3.46 -12.31
CA CYS A 186 -1.43 4.58 -11.94
C CYS A 186 -0.05 4.54 -12.62
N CYS A 187 0.52 3.35 -12.82
CA CYS A 187 1.79 3.18 -13.54
C CYS A 187 1.69 3.66 -15.00
N GLN A 188 0.61 3.29 -15.71
CA GLN A 188 0.38 3.71 -17.09
C GLN A 188 0.07 5.21 -17.20
N ALA A 189 -0.64 5.78 -16.22
CA ALA A 189 -0.89 7.21 -16.16
C ALA A 189 0.42 8.00 -15.99
N ASN A 190 1.32 7.52 -15.12
CA ASN A 190 2.63 8.12 -14.90
C ASN A 190 3.52 8.02 -16.15
N GLU A 191 3.58 6.86 -16.81
CA GLU A 191 4.36 6.66 -18.05
C GLU A 191 3.92 7.59 -19.18
N ARG A 192 2.60 7.76 -19.39
CA ARG A 192 2.07 8.69 -20.40
C ARG A 192 2.49 10.12 -20.15
N ARG A 193 2.53 10.56 -18.89
CA ARG A 193 2.98 11.91 -18.52
C ARG A 193 4.48 12.13 -18.76
N LEU A 194 5.31 11.15 -18.42
CA LEU A 194 6.76 11.20 -18.68
C LEU A 194 7.06 11.29 -20.18
N ALA A 195 6.24 10.63 -21.02
CA ALA A 195 6.33 10.76 -22.47
C ALA A 195 5.94 12.16 -22.99
N HIS A 196 5.07 12.90 -22.28
CA HIS A 196 4.67 14.26 -22.65
C HIS A 196 5.60 15.36 -22.13
N THR A 197 6.47 15.07 -21.15
CA THR A 197 7.44 16.03 -20.59
C THR A 197 8.83 15.93 -21.22
N THR A 198 9.02 14.97 -22.14
CA THR A 198 10.26 14.74 -22.89
C THR A 198 10.22 15.24 -24.35
N ALA A 199 9.18 16.00 -24.71
CA ALA A 199 9.04 16.72 -25.99
C ALA A 199 9.01 18.23 -25.74
#